data_AF-A0A0M2WCV8-F1
#
_entry.id   AF-A0A0M2WCV8-F1
#
_cell.length_a   1.000
_cell.length_b   1.000
_cell.length_c   1.000
_cell.angle_alpha   90.00
_cell.angle_beta   90.00
_cell.angle_gamma   90.00
#
_symmetry.space_group_name_H-M   'P 1'
#
loop_
_entity.id
_entity.type
_entity.pdbx_description
1 polymer ?
#
loop_
_entity_poly.entity_id
_entity_poly.type
_entity_poly.pdbx_seq_one_letter_code
_entity_poly.pdbx_strand_id
1 'polypeptide(L)'
;MAGPGVAPDGEGVKQFISIFVGNGTAEHPNAGLLIGNGYDASGDFTGAAGGNAGLLFGNGGNGASGGELGQNGGAGGRAGLILALIKI
;
A
#
# COMPACT_ATOMS: atom_id res chain seq x y z
N MET A 1 22.53 -3.20 38.76
CA MET A 1 23.20 -2.65 37.56
C MET A 1 22.86 -3.55 36.38
N ALA A 2 22.68 -2.96 35.19
CA ALA A 2 22.10 -3.49 33.93
C ALA A 2 20.55 -3.41 33.85
N GLY A 3 20.05 -2.34 33.23
CA GLY A 3 18.66 -2.25 32.77
C GLY A 3 18.41 -3.18 31.57
N PRO A 4 17.15 -3.48 31.21
CA PRO A 4 16.87 -4.28 30.03
C PRO A 4 17.36 -3.53 28.81
N GLY A 5 18.54 -3.93 28.32
CA GLY A 5 19.05 -3.51 27.02
C GLY A 5 18.12 -4.07 25.97
N VAL A 6 17.18 -3.24 25.50
CA VAL A 6 16.52 -3.45 24.22
C VAL A 6 17.62 -3.25 23.18
N ALA A 7 18.38 -4.31 22.91
CA ALA A 7 19.02 -4.41 21.62
C ALA A 7 17.91 -4.26 20.57
N PRO A 8 18.09 -3.47 19.50
CA PRO A 8 17.19 -3.54 18.37
C PRO A 8 17.34 -4.96 17.81
N ASP A 9 16.51 -5.88 18.28
CA ASP A 9 16.22 -7.08 17.55
C ASP A 9 15.74 -6.61 16.17
N GLY A 10 16.27 -7.21 15.11
CA GLY A 10 16.09 -6.69 13.74
C GLY A 10 14.61 -6.47 13.35
N GLU A 11 13.67 -7.03 14.11
CA GLU A 11 12.23 -6.84 14.02
C GLU A 11 11.78 -5.39 14.27
N GLY A 12 12.33 -4.69 15.27
CA GLY A 12 11.98 -3.29 15.53
C GLY A 12 12.42 -2.35 14.40
N VAL A 13 13.61 -2.60 13.84
CA VAL A 13 14.13 -1.83 12.70
C VAL A 13 13.35 -2.14 11.42
N LYS A 14 12.97 -3.41 11.18
CA LYS A 14 12.11 -3.79 10.05
C LYS A 14 10.74 -3.14 10.11
N GLN A 15 10.09 -3.12 11.28
CA GLN A 15 8.81 -2.43 11.47
C GLN A 15 8.94 -0.93 11.19
N PHE A 16 10.01 -0.29 11.70
CA PHE A 16 10.26 1.13 11.43
C PHE A 16 10.46 1.40 9.94
N ILE A 17 11.26 0.58 9.24
CA ILE A 17 11.47 0.71 7.79
C ILE A 17 10.17 0.44 7.02
N SER A 18 9.35 -0.53 7.46
CA SER A 18 8.08 -0.90 6.83
C SER A 18 7.07 0.24 6.79
N ILE A 19 7.14 1.19 7.74
CA ILE A 19 6.32 2.40 7.72
C ILE A 19 6.65 3.26 6.50
N PHE A 20 7.91 3.31 6.07
CA PHE A 20 8.36 4.16 4.96
C PHE A 20 8.42 3.41 3.63
N VAL A 21 8.74 2.12 3.67
CA VAL A 21 8.99 1.29 2.49
C VAL A 21 8.26 -0.03 2.63
N GLY A 22 7.28 -0.26 1.77
CA GLY A 22 6.51 -1.50 1.76
C GLY A 22 5.33 -1.44 0.80
N ASN A 23 4.98 -2.56 0.18
CA ASN A 23 3.76 -2.65 -0.62
C ASN A 23 2.55 -2.89 0.28
N GLY A 24 1.38 -2.43 -0.16
CA GLY A 24 0.12 -2.74 0.50
C GLY A 24 -0.24 -4.23 0.39
N THR A 25 -1.02 -4.71 1.35
CA THR A 25 -1.61 -6.05 1.40
C THR A 25 -3.14 -5.97 1.47
N ALA A 26 -3.84 -7.11 1.43
CA ALA A 26 -5.29 -7.13 1.59
C ALA A 26 -5.74 -6.51 2.93
N GLU A 27 -4.99 -6.77 4.01
CA GLU A 27 -5.30 -6.25 5.35
C GLU A 27 -4.91 -4.77 5.49
N HIS A 28 -3.83 -4.35 4.82
CA HIS A 28 -3.30 -2.99 4.83
C HIS A 28 -3.08 -2.50 3.40
N PRO A 29 -4.13 -2.07 2.69
CA PRO A 29 -4.06 -1.84 1.25
C PRO A 29 -3.10 -0.73 0.84
N ASN A 30 -2.82 0.24 1.71
CA ASN A 30 -1.89 1.32 1.39
C ASN A 30 -0.44 0.89 1.60
N ALA A 31 0.42 1.32 0.68
CA ALA A 31 1.86 1.18 0.79
C ALA A 31 2.44 1.98 1.97
N GLY A 32 3.72 1.72 2.26
CA GLY A 32 4.53 2.56 3.12
C GLY A 32 4.60 4.01 2.61
N LEU A 33 4.86 4.95 3.52
CA LEU A 33 4.72 6.38 3.29
C LEU A 33 5.53 6.94 2.10
N LEU A 34 6.70 6.38 1.80
CA LEU A 34 7.61 6.94 0.79
C LEU A 34 7.67 6.09 -0.47
N ILE A 35 7.87 4.78 -0.32
CA ILE A 35 8.07 3.86 -1.44
C ILE A 35 7.22 2.61 -1.27
N GLY A 36 6.46 2.28 -2.31
CA GLY A 36 5.73 1.03 -2.40
C GLY A 36 4.49 1.14 -3.26
N ASN A 37 4.03 0.01 -3.78
CA ASN A 37 2.81 -0.09 -4.55
C ASN A 37 1.62 -0.33 -3.63
N GLY A 38 0.50 0.31 -3.93
CA GLY A 38 -0.75 -0.01 -3.29
C GLY A 38 -1.24 -1.40 -3.70
N TYR A 39 -2.04 -2.01 -2.83
CA TYR A 39 -2.58 -3.34 -3.04
C TYR A 39 -3.57 -3.39 -4.21
N ASP A 40 -3.47 -4.43 -5.04
CA ASP A 40 -4.35 -4.67 -6.18
C ASP A 40 -5.56 -5.52 -5.74
N ALA A 41 -6.73 -4.89 -5.70
CA ALA A 41 -7.98 -5.51 -5.29
C ALA A 41 -8.75 -6.18 -6.44
N SER A 42 -8.18 -6.31 -7.65
CA SER A 42 -8.88 -6.86 -8.81
C SER A 42 -9.40 -8.30 -8.61
N GLY A 43 -8.72 -9.08 -7.77
CA GLY A 43 -9.10 -10.45 -7.40
C GLY A 43 -9.93 -10.56 -6.12
N ASP A 44 -10.23 -9.45 -5.44
CA ASP A 44 -10.95 -9.45 -4.18
C ASP A 44 -12.46 -9.32 -4.36
N PHE A 45 -13.16 -9.25 -3.23
CA PHE A 45 -14.61 -9.07 -3.18
C PHE A 45 -15.07 -7.88 -4.02
N THR A 46 -16.29 -8.02 -4.51
CA THR A 46 -16.97 -7.05 -5.32
C THR A 46 -16.90 -5.63 -4.76
N GLY A 47 -16.41 -4.69 -5.57
CA GLY A 47 -16.37 -3.26 -5.20
C GLY A 47 -15.24 -2.85 -4.24
N ALA A 48 -14.34 -3.75 -3.85
CA ALA A 48 -13.19 -3.40 -3.00
C ALA A 48 -12.27 -2.37 -3.68
N ALA A 49 -11.84 -1.35 -2.93
CA ALA A 49 -10.96 -0.32 -3.45
C ALA A 49 -9.50 -0.78 -3.49
N GLY A 50 -8.77 -0.37 -4.52
CA GLY A 50 -7.33 -0.53 -4.61
C GLY A 50 -6.59 0.38 -3.64
N GLY A 51 -5.41 -0.07 -3.21
CA GLY A 51 -4.56 0.64 -2.27
C GLY A 51 -3.80 1.82 -2.86
N ASN A 52 -3.44 2.81 -2.04
CA ASN A 52 -2.60 3.92 -2.47
C ASN A 52 -1.11 3.57 -2.42
N ALA A 53 -0.34 4.13 -3.35
CA ALA A 53 1.12 4.06 -3.36
C ALA A 53 1.78 4.94 -2.29
N GLY A 54 3.08 4.73 -2.10
CA GLY A 54 3.93 5.64 -1.34
C GLY A 54 4.07 7.01 -2.01
N LEU A 55 4.30 8.05 -1.19
CA LEU A 55 4.30 9.45 -1.63
C LEU A 55 5.34 9.76 -2.68
N LEU A 56 6.52 9.12 -2.66
CA LEU A 56 7.59 9.41 -3.62
C LEU A 56 7.50 8.47 -4.82
N PHE A 57 7.51 7.15 -4.58
CA PHE A 57 7.53 6.15 -5.65
C PHE A 57 6.54 5.01 -5.41
N GLY A 58 5.83 4.64 -6.46
CA GLY A 58 4.95 3.48 -6.48
C GLY A 58 3.68 3.71 -7.31
N ASN A 59 3.05 2.61 -7.68
CA ASN A 59 1.78 2.57 -8.40
C ASN A 59 0.62 2.39 -7.42
N GLY A 60 -0.48 3.11 -7.65
CA GLY A 60 -1.74 2.79 -6.98
C GLY A 60 -2.24 1.43 -7.46
N GLY A 61 -2.89 0.68 -6.57
CA GLY A 61 -3.46 -0.61 -6.91
C GLY A 61 -4.81 -0.48 -7.63
N ASN A 62 -5.20 -1.50 -8.38
CA ASN A 62 -6.49 -1.53 -9.07
C ASN A 62 -7.62 -1.80 -8.08
N GLY A 63 -8.80 -1.23 -8.34
CA GLY A 63 -10.03 -1.60 -7.63
C GLY A 63 -10.64 -2.88 -8.19
N ALA A 64 -11.43 -3.57 -7.37
CA ALA A 64 -12.17 -4.76 -7.77
C ALA A 64 -13.26 -4.44 -8.80
N SER A 65 -13.65 -5.44 -9.57
CA SER A 65 -14.77 -5.32 -10.51
C SER A 65 -16.12 -5.20 -9.77
N GLY A 66 -17.11 -4.61 -10.45
CA GLY A 66 -18.51 -4.75 -10.07
C GLY A 66 -18.97 -6.19 -10.38
N GLY A 67 -19.67 -6.83 -9.46
CA GLY A 67 -19.87 -8.29 -9.46
C GLY A 67 -21.22 -8.69 -10.03
N GLU A 68 -22.17 -7.78 -10.06
CA GLU A 68 -23.45 -7.94 -10.74
C GLU A 68 -23.71 -6.72 -11.63
N LEU A 69 -24.60 -6.91 -12.61
CA LEU A 69 -24.95 -5.86 -13.56
C LEU A 69 -25.53 -4.65 -12.82
N GLY A 70 -24.93 -3.48 -13.02
CA GLY A 70 -25.33 -2.24 -12.35
C GLY A 70 -24.65 -1.99 -11.00
N GLN A 71 -23.82 -2.90 -10.50
CA GLN A 71 -22.94 -2.61 -9.37
C GLN A 71 -21.65 -1.92 -9.84
N ASN A 72 -21.26 -0.84 -9.16
CA ASN A 72 -20.01 -0.15 -9.44
C ASN A 72 -18.81 -0.98 -8.97
N GLY A 73 -17.74 -0.95 -9.74
CA GLY A 73 -16.44 -1.45 -9.29
C GLY A 73 -15.83 -0.56 -8.22
N GLY A 74 -14.82 -1.10 -7.54
CA GLY A 74 -14.02 -0.36 -6.56
C GLY A 74 -13.15 0.68 -7.24
N ALA A 75 -12.86 1.77 -6.53
CA ALA A 75 -11.95 2.79 -7.03
C ALA A 75 -10.51 2.25 -7.08
N GLY A 76 -9.75 2.64 -8.10
CA GLY A 76 -8.30 2.48 -8.10
C GLY A 76 -7.62 3.43 -7.12
N GLY A 77 -6.46 3.02 -6.62
CA GLY A 77 -5.65 3.80 -5.71
C GLY A 77 -4.78 4.85 -6.41
N ARG A 78 -4.27 5.81 -5.64
CA ARG A 78 -3.41 6.88 -6.14
C ARG A 78 -1.97 6.42 -6.33
N ALA A 79 -1.34 6.85 -7.42
CA ALA A 79 0.10 6.70 -7.63
C ALA A 79 0.92 7.72 -6.82
N GLY A 80 2.21 7.45 -6.63
CA GLY A 80 3.13 8.34 -5.94
C GLY A 80 3.38 9.65 -6.69
N LEU A 81 3.80 10.69 -5.96
CA LEU A 81 3.98 12.05 -6.50
C LEU A 81 5.03 12.10 -7.61
N ILE A 82 6.15 11.41 -7.50
CA ILE A 82 7.19 11.48 -8.54
C ILE A 82 6.70 10.80 -9.82
N LEU A 83 5.97 9.69 -9.72
CA LEU A 83 5.35 9.07 -10.88
C LEU A 83 4.18 9.91 -11.44
N ALA A 84 3.39 10.57 -10.58
CA ALA A 84 2.32 11.47 -11.01
C ALA A 84 2.84 12.74 -11.72
N LEU A 85 4.06 13.17 -11.42
CA LEU A 85 4.73 14.32 -12.05
C LEU A 85 5.45 13.97 -13.35
N ILE A 86 5.84 12.71 -13.55
CA ILE A 86 6.41 12.20 -14.80
C ILE A 86 5.27 11.49 -15.57
N LYS A 87 4.48 12.26 -16.33
CA LYS A 87 3.48 11.70 -17.25
C LYS A 87 4.22 10.96 -18.39
N ILE A 88 4.42 9.65 -18.26
CA ILE A 88 4.85 8.76 -19.35
C ILE A 88 3.59 8.18 -20.00
#